data_AF-A0A0Q3I7B7-F1
#
_entry.id   AF-A0A0Q3I7B7-F1
#
_cell.length_a   1.000
_cell.length_b   1.000
_cell.length_c   1.000
_cell.angle_alpha   90.00
_cell.angle_beta   90.00
_cell.angle_gamma   90.00
#
_symmetry.space_group_name_H-M   'P 1'
#
loop_
_entity.id
_entity.type
_entity.pdbx_description
1 polymer ?
#
loop_
_entity_poly.entity_id
_entity_poly.type
_entity_poly.pdbx_seq_one_letter_code
_entity_poly.pdbx_strand_id
1 'polypeptide(L)'
;MRAIWTARNKRYHGETSMSITQACRWARDMASDLIQTSGPCAKGKQGATAVMIRDDMGQVIAIRCKWYNDISIVLSAEAPACRDGAELMASLK
;
A
#
# COMPACT_ATOMS: atom_id res chain seq x y z
N MET A 1 -9.20 -5.94 -10.13
CA MET A 1 -8.67 -6.19 -8.77
C MET A 1 -8.01 -7.57 -8.71
N ARG A 2 -6.66 -7.65 -8.65
CA ARG A 2 -6.00 -8.86 -8.14
C ARG A 2 -5.69 -8.58 -6.69
N ALA A 3 -6.46 -9.17 -5.79
CA ALA A 3 -6.26 -8.99 -4.36
C ALA A 3 -4.85 -9.48 -3.98
N ILE A 4 -4.27 -8.96 -2.88
CA ILE A 4 -3.11 -9.57 -2.21
C ILE A 4 -3.31 -11.09 -2.07
N TRP A 5 -4.56 -11.51 -1.86
CA TRP A 5 -4.99 -12.89 -1.89
C TRP A 5 -4.60 -13.61 -3.19
N THR A 6 -4.92 -13.07 -4.37
CA THR A 6 -4.58 -13.70 -5.66
C THR A 6 -3.06 -13.83 -5.84
N ALA A 7 -2.27 -12.86 -5.39
CA ALA A 7 -0.81 -12.93 -5.45
C ALA A 7 -0.24 -13.97 -4.47
N ARG A 8 -0.77 -14.05 -3.25
CA ARG A 8 -0.41 -15.10 -2.27
C ARG A 8 -0.80 -16.49 -2.76
N ASN A 9 -2.01 -16.63 -3.32
CA ASN A 9 -2.52 -17.90 -3.81
C ASN A 9 -1.63 -18.46 -4.94
N LYS A 10 -1.15 -17.59 -5.84
CA LYS A 10 -0.18 -17.95 -6.88
C LYS A 10 1.15 -18.45 -6.33
N ARG A 11 1.69 -17.80 -5.29
CA ARG A 11 2.92 -18.28 -4.62
C ARG A 11 2.71 -19.63 -3.93
N TYR A 12 1.55 -19.85 -3.28
CA TYR A 12 1.20 -21.14 -2.69
C TYR A 12 1.14 -22.28 -3.71
N HIS A 13 0.80 -21.97 -4.97
CA HIS A 13 0.76 -22.94 -6.07
C HIS A 13 2.04 -22.99 -6.90
N GLY A 14 3.15 -22.40 -6.43
CA GLY A 14 4.45 -22.48 -7.12
C GLY A 14 4.53 -21.69 -8.43
N GLU A 15 3.54 -20.84 -8.73
CA GLU A 15 3.62 -19.93 -9.87
C GLU A 15 4.67 -18.84 -9.61
N THR A 16 5.33 -18.37 -10.68
CA THR A 16 6.36 -17.34 -10.61
C THR A 16 5.83 -16.11 -9.87
N SER A 17 6.46 -15.79 -8.73
CA SER A 17 6.13 -14.58 -7.97
C SER A 17 6.34 -13.37 -8.87
N MET A 18 5.34 -12.49 -8.91
CA MET A 18 5.38 -11.24 -9.65
C MET A 18 6.66 -10.45 -9.34
N SER A 19 7.29 -9.88 -10.38
CA SER A 19 8.48 -9.05 -10.20
C SER A 19 8.16 -7.82 -9.33
N ILE A 20 9.14 -7.35 -8.55
CA ILE A 20 8.99 -6.19 -7.67
C ILE A 20 8.51 -4.97 -8.48
N THR A 21 9.09 -4.74 -9.67
CA THR A 21 8.68 -3.67 -10.58
C THR A 21 7.21 -3.74 -10.96
N GLN A 22 6.69 -4.94 -11.24
CA GLN A 22 5.29 -5.14 -11.59
C GLN A 22 4.37 -4.92 -10.38
N ALA A 23 4.81 -5.34 -9.19
CA ALA A 23 4.09 -5.07 -7.93
C ALA A 23 4.02 -3.56 -7.64
N CYS A 24 5.11 -2.82 -7.83
CA CYS A 24 5.13 -1.36 -7.67
C CYS A 24 4.23 -0.64 -8.69
N ARG A 25 4.16 -1.11 -9.94
CA ARG A 25 3.21 -0.58 -10.93
C ARG A 25 1.77 -0.78 -10.47
N TRP A 26 1.42 -1.98 -10.02
CA TRP A 26 0.07 -2.26 -9.53
C TRP A 26 -0.32 -1.45 -8.30
N ALA A 27 0.59 -1.26 -7.34
CA ALA A 27 0.31 -0.45 -6.16
C ALA A 27 0.01 1.02 -6.53
N ARG A 28 0.74 1.56 -7.52
CA ARG A 28 0.53 2.92 -8.05
C ARG A 28 -0.81 3.06 -8.77
N ASP A 29 -1.13 2.11 -9.65
CA ASP A 29 -2.37 2.12 -10.43
C ASP A 29 -3.57 2.00 -9.46
N MET A 30 -3.48 1.11 -8.48
CA MET A 30 -4.49 0.94 -7.42
C MET A 30 -4.69 2.20 -6.58
N ALA A 31 -3.61 2.84 -6.14
CA ALA A 31 -3.69 4.10 -5.42
C ALA A 31 -4.40 5.19 -6.26
N SER A 32 -4.11 5.24 -7.56
CA SER A 32 -4.75 6.18 -8.49
C SER A 32 -6.24 5.91 -8.67
N ASP A 33 -6.63 4.65 -8.85
CA ASP A 33 -8.03 4.22 -8.95
C ASP A 33 -8.81 4.51 -7.67
N LEU A 34 -8.21 4.27 -6.50
CA LEU A 34 -8.81 4.56 -5.19
C LEU A 34 -9.04 6.06 -5.01
N ILE A 35 -8.08 6.89 -5.40
CA ILE A 35 -8.24 8.35 -5.37
C ILE A 35 -9.41 8.76 -6.27
N GLN A 36 -9.48 8.26 -7.51
CA GLN A 36 -10.54 8.61 -8.47
C GLN A 36 -11.93 8.13 -8.04
N THR A 37 -12.02 6.94 -7.46
CA THR A 37 -13.29 6.35 -6.98
C THR A 37 -13.75 6.92 -5.63
N SER A 38 -12.85 7.55 -4.87
CA SER A 38 -13.16 8.03 -3.52
C SER A 38 -14.13 9.23 -3.43
N GLY A 39 -14.55 9.81 -4.56
CA GLY A 39 -15.42 10.96 -4.58
C GLY A 39 -14.82 12.20 -3.91
N PRO A 40 -15.55 13.32 -3.82
CA PRO A 40 -15.06 14.51 -3.13
C PRO A 40 -14.79 14.21 -1.65
N CYS A 41 -13.61 14.64 -1.18
CA CYS A 41 -13.18 14.47 0.20
C CYS A 41 -14.13 15.16 1.18
N ALA A 42 -14.84 14.37 2.00
CA ALA A 42 -15.52 14.91 3.17
C ALA A 42 -14.45 15.47 4.12
N LYS A 43 -14.36 16.80 4.20
CA LYS A 43 -13.36 17.50 5.03
C LYS A 43 -13.49 17.10 6.50
N GLY A 44 -12.36 17.00 7.20
CA GLY A 44 -12.31 16.78 8.66
C GLY A 44 -12.44 15.33 9.12
N LYS A 45 -12.39 14.35 8.21
CA LYS A 45 -12.27 12.94 8.57
C LYS A 45 -10.81 12.60 8.83
N GLN A 46 -10.51 12.24 10.07
CA GLN A 46 -9.19 11.82 10.49
C GLN A 46 -8.99 10.32 10.21
N GLY A 47 -7.75 9.93 9.99
CA GLY A 47 -7.37 8.53 9.84
C GLY A 47 -5.89 8.32 10.06
N ALA A 48 -5.46 7.06 10.02
CA ALA A 48 -4.07 6.70 10.19
C ALA A 48 -3.65 5.68 9.13
N THR A 49 -2.38 5.75 8.75
CA THR A 49 -1.71 4.72 7.96
C THR A 49 -0.67 4.03 8.84
N ALA A 50 -0.45 2.74 8.58
CA ALA A 50 0.65 1.99 9.16
C ALA A 50 1.28 1.14 8.07
N VAL A 51 2.60 1.20 7.94
CA VAL A 51 3.37 0.44 6.97
C VAL A 51 4.48 -0.31 7.67
N MET A 52 4.68 -1.56 7.27
CA MET A 52 5.73 -2.45 7.73
C MET A 52 6.48 -3.00 6.52
N ILE A 53 7.79 -2.81 6.50
CA ILE A 53 8.69 -3.38 5.49
C ILE A 53 9.37 -4.60 6.11
N ARG A 54 9.38 -5.69 5.37
CA ARG A 54 10.05 -6.93 5.73
C ARG A 54 11.10 -7.30 4.69
N ASP A 55 12.19 -7.91 5.14
CA ASP A 55 13.16 -8.56 4.25
C ASP A 55 12.58 -9.84 3.64
N ASP A 56 13.39 -10.52 2.81
CA ASP A 56 13.07 -11.78 2.17
C ASP A 56 12.91 -12.96 3.17
N MET A 57 13.57 -12.88 4.31
CA MET A 57 13.42 -13.80 5.44
C MET A 57 12.17 -13.51 6.30
N GLY A 58 11.44 -12.44 5.98
CA GLY A 58 10.23 -12.01 6.69
C GLY A 58 10.50 -11.23 7.98
N GLN A 59 11.75 -10.88 8.28
CA GLN A 59 12.12 -10.03 9.41
C GLN A 59 11.69 -8.60 9.14
N VAL A 60 11.19 -7.92 10.17
CA VAL A 60 10.78 -6.52 10.05
C VAL A 60 12.02 -5.62 10.05
N ILE A 61 12.21 -4.87 8.97
CA ILE A 61 13.34 -3.96 8.80
C ILE A 61 12.95 -2.49 8.99
N ALA A 62 11.67 -2.16 8.86
CA ALA A 62 11.18 -0.82 9.13
C ALA A 62 9.67 -0.77 9.38
N ILE A 63 9.24 0.19 10.19
CA ILE A 63 7.83 0.49 10.45
C ILE A 63 7.63 2.00 10.40
N ARG A 64 6.50 2.45 9.84
CA ARG A 64 6.05 3.84 9.92
C ARG A 64 4.55 3.89 10.18
N CYS A 65 4.15 4.73 11.14
CA CYS A 65 2.77 5.06 11.42
C CYS A 65 2.58 6.56 11.26
N LYS A 66 1.50 6.99 10.60
CA LYS A 66 1.25 8.42 10.36
C LYS A 66 -0.23 8.75 10.50
N TRP A 67 -0.50 9.82 11.22
CA TRP A 67 -1.84 10.38 11.37
C TRP A 67 -2.14 11.37 10.24
N TYR A 68 -3.37 11.36 9.76
CA TYR A 68 -3.88 12.23 8.71
C TYR A 68 -5.16 12.91 9.18
N ASN A 69 -5.23 14.22 8.99
CA ASN A 69 -6.41 15.01 9.38
C ASN A 69 -7.50 15.02 8.29
N ASP A 70 -7.15 14.63 7.07
CA ASP A 70 -8.04 14.66 5.90
C ASP A 70 -7.92 13.37 5.07
N ILE A 71 -8.75 12.38 5.39
CA ILE A 71 -8.94 11.13 4.65
C ILE A 71 -10.38 11.13 4.13
N SER A 72 -10.60 11.14 2.82
CA SER A 72 -11.94 11.30 2.22
C SER A 72 -12.89 10.17 2.64
N ILE A 73 -12.44 8.94 2.46
CA ILE A 73 -13.11 7.69 2.82
C ILE A 73 -12.06 6.65 3.24
N VAL A 74 -12.47 5.62 3.97
CA VAL A 74 -11.57 4.56 4.46
C VAL A 74 -10.76 3.93 3.32
N LEU A 75 -11.37 3.71 2.15
CA LEU A 75 -10.68 3.17 0.97
C LEU A 75 -9.53 4.07 0.49
N SER A 76 -9.71 5.40 0.55
CA SER A 76 -8.67 6.34 0.14
C SER A 76 -7.43 6.31 1.04
N ALA A 77 -7.52 5.75 2.27
CA ALA A 77 -6.41 5.63 3.20
C ALA A 77 -5.32 4.63 2.73
N GLU A 78 -5.66 3.73 1.81
CA GLU A 78 -4.68 2.82 1.21
C GLU A 78 -3.67 3.56 0.33
N ALA A 79 -4.09 4.61 -0.38
CA ALA A 79 -3.20 5.42 -1.22
C ALA A 79 -2.07 6.13 -0.44
N PRO A 80 -2.34 6.90 0.65
CA PRO A 80 -1.28 7.45 1.50
C PRO A 80 -0.48 6.35 2.19
N ALA A 81 -1.06 5.19 2.53
CA ALA A 81 -0.29 4.07 3.07
C ALA A 81 0.73 3.53 2.04
N CYS A 82 0.35 3.39 0.77
CA CYS A 82 1.29 3.01 -0.30
C CYS A 82 2.40 4.05 -0.47
N ARG A 83 2.06 5.35 -0.45
CA ARG A 83 3.06 6.44 -0.51
C ARG A 83 4.00 6.39 0.69
N ASP A 84 3.48 6.31 1.90
CA ASP A 84 4.27 6.26 3.13
C ASP A 84 5.20 5.05 3.13
N GLY A 85 4.78 3.93 2.54
CA GLY A 85 5.61 2.75 2.36
C GLY A 85 6.74 2.94 1.35
N ALA A 86 6.49 3.58 0.22
CA ALA A 86 7.52 3.91 -0.75
C ALA A 86 8.54 4.90 -0.18
N GLU A 87 8.08 5.92 0.54
CA GLU A 87 8.94 6.89 1.24
C GLU A 87 9.76 6.23 2.34
N LEU A 88 9.15 5.31 3.11
CA LEU A 88 9.86 4.54 4.12
C LEU A 88 10.96 3.70 3.48
N MET A 89 10.66 2.97 2.41
CA MET A 89 11.66 2.17 1.69
C MET A 89 12.79 3.04 1.14
N ALA A 90 12.47 4.22 0.60
CA ALA A 90 13.48 5.14 0.08
C ALA A 90 14.40 5.70 1.18
N SER A 91 13.94 5.75 2.44
CA SER A 91 14.73 6.20 3.60
C SER A 91 15.65 5.13 4.19
N LEU A 92 15.53 3.86 3.77
CA LEU A 92 16.38 2.75 4.21
C LEU A 92 17.67 2.60 3.38
N LYS A 93 18.00 3.60 2.56
CA LYS A 93 19.24 3.63 1.76
C LYS A 93 20.47 3.80 2.64
#